data_AF-A0A2N5UK70-F1
#
_entry.id   AF-A0A2N5UK70-F1
#
_cell.length_a   1.000
_cell.length_b   1.000
_cell.length_c   1.000
_cell.angle_alpha   90.00
_cell.angle_beta   90.00
_cell.angle_gamma   90.00
#
_symmetry.space_group_name_H-M   'P 1'
#
loop_
_entity.id
_entity.type
_entity.pdbx_description
1 polymer ?
#
loop_
_entity_poly.entity_id
_entity_poly.type
_entity_poly.pdbx_seq_one_letter_code
_entity_poly.pdbx_strand_id
1 'polypeptide(L)'
;MSGSKRKPSKAKMTNFTQQERRSPSPGLEESKNQPKDLAAKGSTSKTPHQTTPMKQEDNTSPEYSFHMKSFLEDLMALHHSIHSNVTYLQFNGDNFTAWERQINTTLDFAFHTNNILNNNGWIVLNPNHKLSVTILLCSSIDKALSTSVASSKTPAAIYKLINDQCRRSNRQHKLNLVARLCEFYFMEKQTSNATFLLKFQELLVKVQQKHINVEELLGLILQNVVQAPISAKKNAFRNNLNHRLWRC
;
A
#
# COMPACT_ATOMS: atom_id res chain seq x y z
N MET A 1 -64.41 9.53 20.95
CA MET A 1 -64.56 8.31 20.11
C MET A 1 -64.32 8.70 18.65
N SER A 2 -64.00 7.73 17.77
CA SER A 2 -63.57 7.90 16.36
C SER A 2 -62.27 8.71 16.15
N GLY A 3 -61.17 8.19 15.61
CA GLY A 3 -60.90 6.82 15.13
C GLY A 3 -60.73 6.71 13.60
N SER A 4 -59.78 7.44 13.00
CA SER A 4 -59.46 7.31 11.57
C SER A 4 -58.20 6.46 11.36
N LYS A 5 -58.40 5.18 11.00
CA LYS A 5 -57.32 4.24 10.64
C LYS A 5 -56.98 4.35 9.15
N ARG A 6 -55.82 4.92 8.79
CA ARG A 6 -55.25 4.74 7.44
C ARG A 6 -54.37 3.48 7.40
N LYS A 7 -54.65 2.57 6.46
CA LYS A 7 -53.87 1.34 6.21
C LYS A 7 -52.57 1.68 5.45
N PRO A 8 -51.46 0.94 5.66
CA PRO A 8 -50.24 1.12 4.88
C PRO A 8 -50.36 0.55 3.47
N SER A 9 -49.72 1.20 2.50
CA SER A 9 -49.61 0.71 1.12
C SER A 9 -48.50 -0.35 1.00
N LYS A 10 -48.77 -1.43 0.27
CA LYS A 10 -47.78 -2.49 0.00
C LYS A 10 -46.92 -2.10 -1.20
N ALA A 11 -45.66 -1.71 -0.96
CA ALA A 11 -44.65 -1.67 -2.02
C ALA A 11 -44.30 -3.11 -2.45
N LYS A 12 -44.35 -3.40 -3.76
CA LYS A 12 -43.94 -4.70 -4.30
C LYS A 12 -42.42 -4.81 -4.33
N MET A 13 -41.92 -5.96 -3.90
CA MET A 13 -40.52 -6.35 -3.98
C MET A 13 -40.26 -6.95 -5.36
N THR A 14 -39.34 -6.37 -6.13
CA THR A 14 -38.96 -6.90 -7.46
C THR A 14 -37.63 -7.65 -7.31
N ASN A 15 -37.66 -8.96 -7.57
CA ASN A 15 -36.48 -9.81 -7.46
C ASN A 15 -35.49 -9.50 -8.60
N PHE A 16 -34.21 -9.35 -8.28
CA PHE A 16 -33.12 -9.41 -9.26
C PHE A 16 -32.66 -10.86 -9.40
N THR A 17 -32.91 -11.46 -10.57
CA THR A 17 -32.48 -12.81 -10.90
C THR A 17 -30.96 -12.85 -11.13
N GLN A 18 -30.25 -13.72 -10.41
CA GLN A 18 -28.87 -14.07 -10.74
C GLN A 18 -28.83 -14.76 -12.10
N GLN A 19 -28.02 -14.26 -13.04
CA GLN A 19 -27.69 -15.00 -14.26
C GLN A 19 -26.26 -15.52 -14.20
N GLU A 20 -26.16 -16.81 -13.88
CA GLU A 20 -24.95 -17.62 -13.94
C GLU A 20 -24.38 -17.62 -15.37
N ARG A 21 -23.12 -17.18 -15.56
CA ARG A 21 -22.34 -17.45 -16.78
C ARG A 21 -21.19 -18.37 -16.43
N ARG A 22 -21.32 -19.63 -16.85
CA ARG A 22 -20.25 -20.63 -16.78
C ARG A 22 -19.21 -20.34 -17.86
N SER A 23 -17.94 -20.45 -17.50
CA SER A 23 -16.83 -20.55 -18.46
C SER A 23 -16.87 -21.88 -19.20
N PRO A 24 -16.31 -21.93 -20.41
CA PRO A 24 -15.54 -23.10 -20.83
C PRO A 24 -14.19 -22.73 -21.45
N SER A 25 -13.11 -23.21 -20.84
CA SER A 25 -11.91 -23.65 -21.56
C SER A 25 -11.95 -25.18 -21.56
N PRO A 26 -11.54 -25.85 -22.65
CA PRO A 26 -10.15 -26.33 -22.69
C PRO A 26 -9.52 -26.37 -24.09
N GLY A 27 -8.20 -26.54 -24.13
CA GLY A 27 -7.44 -26.74 -25.37
C GLY A 27 -5.94 -26.87 -25.12
N LEU A 28 -5.49 -28.04 -24.63
CA LEU A 28 -4.09 -28.43 -24.77
C LEU A 28 -3.87 -28.91 -26.22
N GLU A 29 -2.83 -28.42 -26.86
CA GLU A 29 -2.22 -29.05 -28.03
C GLU A 29 -0.72 -29.20 -27.73
N GLU A 30 -0.28 -30.46 -27.59
CA GLU A 30 1.06 -30.85 -27.19
C GLU A 30 1.86 -31.25 -28.44
N SER A 31 2.69 -30.36 -28.98
CA SER A 31 3.51 -30.69 -30.15
C SER A 31 4.93 -31.11 -29.75
N LYS A 32 5.13 -32.43 -29.62
CA LYS A 32 6.45 -33.06 -29.53
C LYS A 32 7.17 -32.98 -30.88
N ASN A 33 8.47 -32.68 -30.89
CA ASN A 33 9.39 -33.19 -31.91
C ASN A 33 10.79 -33.40 -31.31
N GLN A 34 11.34 -34.60 -31.52
CA GLN A 34 12.71 -34.98 -31.12
C GLN A 34 13.73 -34.66 -32.23
N PRO A 35 15.03 -34.54 -31.90
CA PRO A 35 16.09 -34.26 -32.87
C PRO A 35 16.52 -35.53 -33.66
N LYS A 36 17.24 -35.32 -34.76
CA LYS A 36 18.01 -36.36 -35.46
C LYS A 36 19.48 -35.96 -35.54
N ASP A 37 20.36 -36.85 -35.10
CA ASP A 37 21.81 -36.78 -35.31
C ASP A 37 22.20 -37.06 -36.77
N LEU A 38 23.32 -36.47 -37.22
CA LEU A 38 24.42 -37.20 -37.87
C LEU A 38 25.65 -36.30 -38.08
N ALA A 39 26.84 -36.86 -37.86
CA ALA A 39 28.13 -36.13 -37.85
C ALA A 39 29.06 -36.56 -39.01
N ALA A 40 29.99 -35.67 -39.41
CA ALA A 40 31.19 -35.99 -40.19
C ALA A 40 32.33 -34.97 -39.93
N LYS A 41 33.60 -35.35 -40.18
CA LYS A 41 34.84 -34.67 -39.72
C LYS A 41 35.79 -34.23 -40.86
N GLY A 42 36.68 -33.26 -40.58
CA GLY A 42 37.96 -32.99 -41.27
C GLY A 42 38.36 -31.49 -41.27
N SER A 43 39.40 -30.99 -40.55
CA SER A 43 40.87 -31.07 -40.81
C SER A 43 41.37 -30.09 -41.92
N THR A 44 42.44 -29.27 -41.80
CA THR A 44 43.47 -29.01 -40.73
C THR A 44 44.31 -27.74 -41.05
N SER A 45 45.24 -27.32 -40.14
CA SER A 45 46.41 -26.40 -40.36
C SER A 45 46.18 -24.86 -40.24
N LYS A 46 47.05 -23.97 -39.74
CA LYS A 46 48.13 -23.84 -38.71
C LYS A 46 48.59 -22.35 -38.73
N THR A 47 48.70 -21.73 -37.54
CA THR A 47 49.49 -20.57 -37.00
C THR A 47 50.61 -19.87 -37.83
N PRO A 48 51.24 -18.69 -37.43
CA PRO A 48 51.32 -18.06 -36.07
C PRO A 48 51.34 -16.50 -35.92
N HIS A 49 51.41 -16.04 -34.65
CA HIS A 49 51.75 -14.68 -34.12
C HIS A 49 50.67 -13.58 -34.23
N GLN A 50 50.54 -12.61 -33.31
CA GLN A 50 51.45 -12.14 -32.24
C GLN A 50 50.65 -11.65 -31.00
N THR A 51 51.11 -11.94 -29.78
CA THR A 51 50.38 -11.60 -28.53
C THR A 51 50.80 -10.22 -27.99
N THR A 52 49.88 -9.26 -27.97
CA THR A 52 50.00 -8.05 -27.15
C THR A 52 49.25 -8.28 -25.84
N PRO A 53 49.83 -8.05 -24.65
CA PRO A 53 49.08 -8.15 -23.40
C PRO A 53 48.04 -7.03 -23.37
N MET A 54 46.75 -7.37 -23.49
CA MET A 54 45.71 -6.42 -23.09
C MET A 54 45.94 -6.14 -21.60
N LYS A 55 46.01 -4.85 -21.24
CA LYS A 55 45.73 -4.46 -19.86
C LYS A 55 44.30 -4.88 -19.58
N GLN A 56 44.14 -5.97 -18.85
CA GLN A 56 42.91 -6.29 -18.16
C GLN A 56 42.76 -5.23 -17.06
N GLU A 57 42.15 -4.09 -17.42
CA GLU A 57 41.45 -3.32 -16.41
C GLU A 57 40.34 -4.21 -15.90
N ASP A 58 40.46 -4.68 -14.65
CA ASP A 58 39.36 -5.29 -13.90
C ASP A 58 38.31 -4.22 -13.59
N ASN A 59 37.69 -3.70 -14.64
CA ASN A 59 36.49 -2.86 -14.60
C ASN A 59 35.28 -3.73 -14.22
N THR A 60 35.35 -4.35 -13.04
CA THR A 60 34.21 -4.97 -12.33
C THR A 60 33.30 -3.90 -11.72
N SER A 61 33.12 -2.80 -12.46
CA SER A 61 32.04 -1.85 -12.23
C SER A 61 30.74 -2.55 -12.66
N PRO A 62 29.72 -2.66 -11.79
CA PRO A 62 28.47 -3.30 -12.17
C PRO A 62 27.86 -2.58 -13.38
N GLU A 63 27.42 -3.33 -14.39
CA GLU A 63 26.85 -2.76 -15.61
C GLU A 63 25.48 -2.14 -15.31
N TYR A 64 25.51 -0.86 -14.92
CA TYR A 64 24.32 -0.09 -14.58
C TYR A 64 23.65 0.47 -15.85
N SER A 65 22.32 0.28 -15.95
CA SER A 65 21.50 0.92 -16.97
C SER A 65 21.57 2.46 -16.87
N PHE A 66 21.24 3.16 -17.95
CA PHE A 66 21.22 4.63 -17.96
C PHE A 66 20.32 5.21 -16.84
N HIS A 67 19.12 4.65 -16.67
CA HIS A 67 18.18 5.05 -15.62
C HIS A 67 18.71 4.78 -14.21
N MET A 68 19.45 3.68 -14.01
CA MET A 68 20.16 3.41 -12.76
C MET A 68 21.26 4.44 -12.48
N LYS A 69 22.07 4.79 -13.48
CA LYS A 69 23.13 5.81 -13.32
C LYS A 69 22.53 7.15 -12.90
N SER A 70 21.46 7.59 -13.57
CA SER A 70 20.70 8.79 -13.18
C SER A 70 20.10 8.70 -11.76
N PHE A 71 19.58 7.54 -11.35
CA PHE A 71 19.07 7.29 -9.99
C PHE A 71 20.15 7.35 -8.91
N LEU A 72 21.39 7.00 -9.25
CA LEU A 72 22.55 7.05 -8.35
C LEU A 72 23.19 8.46 -8.29
N GLU A 73 23.06 9.28 -9.35
CA GLU A 73 23.58 10.64 -9.44
C GLU A 73 22.67 11.69 -8.78
N ASP A 74 21.42 11.82 -9.24
CA ASP A 74 20.39 12.66 -8.60
C ASP A 74 19.02 11.98 -8.62
N LEU A 75 18.83 11.20 -7.57
CA LEU A 75 17.62 10.50 -7.21
C LEU A 75 16.36 11.37 -7.18
N MET A 76 16.45 12.58 -6.64
CA MET A 76 15.28 13.44 -6.49
C MET A 76 14.96 14.11 -7.83
N ALA A 77 15.96 14.53 -8.61
CA ALA A 77 15.74 14.99 -9.98
C ALA A 77 15.07 13.90 -10.83
N LEU A 78 15.51 12.65 -10.74
CA LEU A 78 14.86 11.53 -11.44
C LEU A 78 13.41 11.34 -10.98
N HIS A 79 13.14 11.37 -9.67
CA HIS A 79 11.78 11.29 -9.14
C HIS A 79 10.89 12.44 -9.65
N HIS A 80 11.41 13.68 -9.66
CA HIS A 80 10.71 14.85 -10.20
C HIS A 80 10.53 14.80 -11.73
N SER A 81 11.41 14.13 -12.49
CA SER A 81 11.24 13.97 -13.94
C SER A 81 10.19 12.93 -14.33
N ILE A 82 9.95 11.93 -13.46
CA ILE A 82 8.94 10.88 -13.69
C ILE A 82 7.54 11.38 -13.27
N HIS A 83 7.44 12.21 -12.22
CA HIS A 83 6.16 12.64 -11.64
C HIS A 83 5.93 14.14 -11.79
N SER A 84 4.95 14.51 -12.63
CA SER A 84 4.54 15.91 -12.82
C SER A 84 3.95 16.60 -11.58
N ASN A 85 3.54 15.83 -10.57
CA ASN A 85 3.09 16.34 -9.27
C ASN A 85 3.58 15.39 -8.16
N VAL A 86 4.77 15.67 -7.62
CA VAL A 86 5.40 14.86 -6.56
C VAL A 86 4.60 14.96 -5.25
N THR A 87 4.18 13.80 -4.74
CA THR A 87 3.38 13.66 -3.53
C THR A 87 4.29 13.36 -2.34
N TYR A 88 4.45 14.32 -1.44
CA TYR A 88 5.12 14.09 -0.16
C TYR A 88 4.14 13.43 0.84
N LEU A 89 4.54 12.34 1.48
CA LEU A 89 3.69 11.64 2.44
C LEU A 89 3.44 12.49 3.70
N GLN A 90 2.17 12.64 4.05
CA GLN A 90 1.74 13.31 5.27
C GLN A 90 1.70 12.33 6.46
N PHE A 91 2.02 12.81 7.66
CA PHE A 91 2.04 12.04 8.92
C PHE A 91 0.70 11.37 9.31
N ASN A 92 -0.42 11.93 8.83
CA ASN A 92 -1.76 11.33 8.98
C ASN A 92 -1.96 10.08 8.10
N GLY A 93 -1.13 9.88 7.08
CA GLY A 93 -1.25 8.82 6.08
C GLY A 93 -2.37 9.04 5.05
N ASP A 94 -2.98 10.23 4.96
CA ASP A 94 -4.16 10.46 4.11
C ASP A 94 -3.84 10.28 2.61
N ASN A 95 -2.60 10.55 2.19
CA ASN A 95 -2.11 10.34 0.82
C ASN A 95 -1.19 9.11 0.66
N PHE A 96 -1.19 8.16 1.63
CA PHE A 96 -0.28 7.01 1.63
C PHE A 96 -0.29 6.21 0.32
N THR A 97 -1.46 5.81 -0.19
CA THR A 97 -1.56 5.03 -1.44
C THR A 97 -1.07 5.80 -2.67
N ALA A 98 -1.24 7.13 -2.70
CA ALA A 98 -0.76 7.96 -3.80
C ALA A 98 0.78 8.07 -3.79
N TRP A 99 1.35 8.31 -2.61
CA TRP A 99 2.80 8.30 -2.37
C TRP A 99 3.41 6.93 -2.68
N GLU A 100 2.89 5.85 -2.10
CA GLU A 100 3.38 4.47 -2.28
C GLU A 100 3.44 4.08 -3.76
N ARG A 101 2.41 4.48 -4.53
CA ARG A 101 2.38 4.28 -5.98
C ARG A 101 3.50 5.06 -6.68
N GLN A 102 3.72 6.34 -6.35
CA GLN A 102 4.80 7.13 -6.95
C GLN A 102 6.18 6.56 -6.63
N ILE A 103 6.39 6.11 -5.40
CA ILE A 103 7.64 5.43 -5.02
C ILE A 103 7.81 4.14 -5.83
N ASN A 104 6.81 3.26 -5.85
CA ASN A 104 6.88 2.03 -6.65
C ASN A 104 7.13 2.29 -8.15
N THR A 105 6.50 3.30 -8.76
CA THR A 105 6.76 3.68 -10.17
C THR A 105 8.18 4.19 -10.39
N THR A 106 8.73 4.96 -9.44
CA THR A 106 10.12 5.46 -9.50
C THR A 106 11.11 4.30 -9.40
N LEU A 107 10.84 3.35 -8.49
CA LEU A 107 11.64 2.15 -8.30
C LEU A 107 11.56 1.21 -9.50
N ASP A 108 10.37 1.01 -10.07
CA ASP A 108 10.19 0.18 -11.26
C ASP A 108 10.95 0.75 -12.47
N PHE A 109 10.89 2.08 -12.68
CA PHE A 109 11.66 2.75 -13.74
C PHE A 109 13.18 2.61 -13.57
N ALA A 110 13.69 2.71 -12.33
CA ALA A 110 15.12 2.59 -12.07
C ALA A 110 15.63 1.12 -12.11
N PHE A 111 14.84 0.19 -11.57
CA PHE A 111 15.25 -1.19 -11.28
C PHE A 111 14.61 -2.25 -12.19
N HIS A 112 13.67 -1.89 -13.07
CA HIS A 112 12.87 -2.82 -13.88
C HIS A 112 12.27 -3.96 -13.04
N THR A 113 11.81 -3.62 -11.83
CA THR A 113 11.41 -4.58 -10.80
C THR A 113 10.06 -4.19 -10.21
N ASN A 114 9.03 -4.97 -10.55
CA ASN A 114 7.67 -4.75 -10.11
C ASN A 114 7.51 -4.79 -8.57
N ASN A 115 6.94 -3.71 -8.01
CA ASN A 115 6.38 -3.65 -6.65
C ASN A 115 7.39 -3.98 -5.51
N ILE A 116 8.58 -3.36 -5.56
CA ILE A 116 9.68 -3.57 -4.59
C ILE A 116 9.21 -3.43 -3.14
N LEU A 117 8.34 -2.45 -2.85
CA LEU A 117 7.90 -2.14 -1.49
C LEU A 117 7.17 -3.30 -0.81
N ASN A 118 6.37 -4.06 -1.58
CA ASN A 118 5.45 -5.06 -1.03
C ASN A 118 5.87 -6.52 -1.29
N ASN A 119 6.68 -6.80 -2.33
CA ASN A 119 7.06 -8.16 -2.72
C ASN A 119 8.40 -8.64 -2.14
N ASN A 120 8.84 -8.11 -0.98
CA ASN A 120 10.18 -8.33 -0.42
C ASN A 120 11.35 -8.00 -1.39
N GLY A 121 11.12 -7.10 -2.38
CA GLY A 121 12.12 -6.75 -3.41
C GLY A 121 13.44 -6.18 -2.84
N TRP A 122 13.41 -5.76 -1.58
CA TRP A 122 14.57 -5.40 -0.74
C TRP A 122 15.75 -6.38 -0.79
N ILE A 123 15.49 -7.67 -1.02
CA ILE A 123 16.53 -8.72 -1.10
C ILE A 123 17.38 -8.56 -2.36
N VAL A 124 16.76 -8.14 -3.47
CA VAL A 124 17.39 -8.00 -4.80
C VAL A 124 18.26 -6.74 -4.89
N LEU A 125 18.07 -5.78 -3.98
CA LEU A 125 18.85 -4.54 -3.96
C LEU A 125 20.29 -4.76 -3.47
N ASN A 126 21.29 -4.37 -4.27
CA ASN A 126 22.68 -4.27 -3.83
C ASN A 126 22.88 -3.11 -2.80
N PRO A 127 24.05 -2.97 -2.16
CA PRO A 127 24.28 -1.93 -1.15
C PRO A 127 24.05 -0.49 -1.65
N ASN A 128 24.50 -0.16 -2.87
CA ASN A 128 24.34 1.17 -3.47
C ASN A 128 22.86 1.48 -3.71
N HIS A 129 22.11 0.51 -4.24
CA HIS A 129 20.66 0.63 -4.43
C HIS A 129 19.95 0.80 -3.08
N LYS A 130 20.36 0.07 -2.03
CA LYS A 130 19.77 0.20 -0.68
C LYS A 130 19.97 1.60 -0.09
N LEU A 131 21.12 2.23 -0.31
CA LEU A 131 21.35 3.62 0.10
C LEU A 131 20.44 4.58 -0.65
N SER A 132 20.39 4.49 -1.98
CA SER A 132 19.56 5.39 -2.78
C SER A 132 18.06 5.22 -2.50
N VAL A 133 17.55 3.99 -2.32
CA VAL A 133 16.14 3.79 -1.92
C VAL A 133 15.88 4.29 -0.49
N THR A 134 16.86 4.22 0.42
CA THR A 134 16.77 4.85 1.75
C THR A 134 16.59 6.36 1.63
N ILE A 135 17.39 7.02 0.80
CA ILE A 135 17.29 8.47 0.56
C ILE A 135 15.92 8.79 -0.07
N LEU A 136 15.43 7.99 -1.02
CA LEU A 136 14.13 8.24 -1.68
C LEU A 136 12.98 8.22 -0.66
N LEU A 137 12.97 7.23 0.22
CA LEU A 137 11.98 7.12 1.28
C LEU A 137 12.09 8.27 2.28
N CYS A 138 13.29 8.64 2.72
CA CYS A 138 13.49 9.72 3.69
C CYS A 138 13.21 11.13 3.13
N SER A 139 13.42 11.34 1.82
CA SER A 139 13.23 12.64 1.15
C SER A 139 11.81 12.85 0.61
N SER A 140 10.97 11.81 0.53
CA SER A 140 9.59 11.87 0.01
C SER A 140 8.51 11.88 1.11
N ILE A 141 8.90 12.01 2.38
CA ILE A 141 8.00 12.02 3.54
C ILE A 141 8.10 13.37 4.28
N ASP A 142 7.07 13.73 5.04
CA ASP A 142 7.12 14.96 5.84
C ASP A 142 8.17 14.91 6.97
N LYS A 143 8.47 16.08 7.54
CA LYS A 143 9.49 16.25 8.57
C LYS A 143 9.19 15.45 9.85
N ALA A 144 7.92 15.20 10.17
CA ALA A 144 7.53 14.45 11.36
C ALA A 144 7.77 12.95 11.18
N LEU A 145 7.41 12.40 10.02
CA LEU A 145 7.75 11.03 9.62
C LEU A 145 9.26 10.84 9.49
N SER A 146 9.96 11.78 8.85
CA SER A 146 11.43 11.78 8.71
C SER A 146 12.13 11.66 10.06
N THR A 147 11.71 12.47 11.05
CA THR A 147 12.21 12.39 12.44
C THR A 147 11.92 11.01 13.08
N SER A 148 10.77 10.40 12.79
CA SER A 148 10.39 9.08 13.31
C SER A 148 11.16 7.91 12.70
N VAL A 149 11.75 8.07 11.50
CA VAL A 149 12.50 6.99 10.80
C VAL A 149 14.01 7.18 10.83
N ALA A 150 14.51 8.33 11.30
CA ALA A 150 15.94 8.70 11.29
C ALA A 150 16.90 7.68 11.96
N SER A 151 16.41 6.82 12.87
CA SER A 151 17.19 5.76 13.50
C SER A 151 17.34 4.49 12.65
N SER A 152 16.56 4.35 11.57
CA SER A 152 16.55 3.17 10.70
C SER A 152 17.49 3.31 9.52
N LYS A 153 18.30 2.27 9.28
CA LYS A 153 19.37 2.28 8.27
C LYS A 153 19.07 1.45 7.01
N THR A 154 17.92 0.79 6.93
CA THR A 154 17.56 -0.06 5.79
C THR A 154 16.22 0.34 5.20
N PRO A 155 16.04 0.28 3.85
CA PRO A 155 14.79 0.65 3.21
C PRO A 155 13.57 -0.11 3.75
N ALA A 156 13.72 -1.42 4.01
CA ALA A 156 12.66 -2.26 4.56
C ALA A 156 12.23 -1.83 5.97
N ALA A 157 13.17 -1.43 6.84
CA ALA A 157 12.85 -0.93 8.18
C ALA A 157 12.15 0.44 8.12
N ILE A 158 12.65 1.33 7.26
CA ILE A 158 12.05 2.67 7.04
C ILE A 158 10.62 2.52 6.50
N TYR A 159 10.42 1.76 5.42
CA TYR A 159 9.10 1.52 4.84
C TYR A 159 8.13 0.90 5.86
N LYS A 160 8.58 -0.08 6.65
CA LYS A 160 7.78 -0.68 7.71
C LYS A 160 7.34 0.34 8.76
N LEU A 161 8.24 1.21 9.23
CA LEU A 161 7.90 2.27 10.19
C LEU A 161 6.90 3.27 9.61
N ILE A 162 7.08 3.68 8.35
CA ILE A 162 6.17 4.59 7.64
C ILE A 162 4.76 3.95 7.54
N ASN A 163 4.68 2.71 7.06
CA ASN A 163 3.44 1.97 6.90
C ASN A 163 2.73 1.76 8.26
N ASP A 164 3.45 1.29 9.29
CA ASP A 164 2.89 1.12 10.63
C ASP A 164 2.39 2.44 11.22
N GLN A 165 3.08 3.56 10.98
CA GLN A 165 2.64 4.87 11.45
C GLN A 165 1.39 5.35 10.70
N CYS A 166 1.35 5.24 9.37
CA CYS A 166 0.17 5.62 8.58
C CYS A 166 -1.06 4.77 8.92
N ARG A 167 -0.88 3.46 9.14
CA ARG A 167 -1.94 2.56 9.60
C ARG A 167 -2.48 2.94 10.99
N ARG A 168 -1.61 3.34 11.93
CA ARG A 168 -2.02 3.85 13.25
C ARG A 168 -2.79 5.17 13.12
N SER A 169 -2.29 6.13 12.35
CA SER A 169 -2.94 7.42 12.12
C SER A 169 -4.34 7.25 11.51
N ASN A 170 -4.47 6.47 10.43
CA ASN A 170 -5.75 6.18 9.80
C ASN A 170 -6.74 5.50 10.76
N ARG A 171 -6.28 4.51 11.55
CA ARG A 171 -7.12 3.84 12.56
C ARG A 171 -7.58 4.79 13.66
N GLN A 172 -6.69 5.64 14.19
CA GLN A 172 -7.06 6.62 15.21
C GLN A 172 -8.05 7.66 14.67
N HIS A 173 -7.92 8.05 13.39
CA HIS A 173 -8.92 8.88 12.73
C HIS A 173 -10.29 8.18 12.64
N LYS A 174 -10.35 6.92 12.20
CA LYS A 174 -11.60 6.13 12.17
C LYS A 174 -12.23 6.00 13.57
N LEU A 175 -11.43 5.75 14.60
CA LEU A 175 -11.91 5.72 16.01
C LEU A 175 -12.47 7.07 16.47
N ASN A 176 -11.87 8.20 16.06
CA ASN A 176 -12.36 9.54 16.39
C ASN A 176 -13.69 9.85 15.67
N LEU A 177 -13.88 9.37 14.42
CA LEU A 177 -15.17 9.48 13.73
C LEU A 177 -16.27 8.69 14.45
N VAL A 178 -15.95 7.47 14.89
CA VAL A 178 -16.90 6.63 15.65
C VAL A 178 -17.20 7.22 17.04
N ALA A 179 -16.23 7.82 17.73
CA ALA A 179 -16.47 8.55 18.98
C ALA A 179 -17.53 9.65 18.80
N ARG A 180 -17.37 10.47 17.75
CA ARG A 180 -18.34 11.52 17.38
C ARG A 180 -19.71 10.95 16.98
N LEU A 181 -19.76 9.79 16.33
CA LEU A 181 -21.03 9.12 16.02
C LEU A 181 -21.74 8.65 17.30
N CYS A 182 -20.99 8.13 18.27
CA CYS A 182 -21.51 7.79 19.60
C CYS A 182 -22.00 9.03 20.36
N GLU A 183 -21.30 10.18 20.29
CA GLU A 183 -21.77 11.45 20.86
C GLU A 183 -23.16 11.82 20.32
N PHE A 184 -23.38 11.74 18.99
CA PHE A 184 -24.72 11.97 18.40
C PHE A 184 -25.80 11.00 18.89
N TYR A 185 -25.44 9.76 19.23
CA TYR A 185 -26.37 8.76 19.75
C TYR A 185 -26.72 8.98 21.24
N PHE A 186 -25.75 9.46 22.04
CA PHE A 186 -25.94 9.73 23.48
C PHE A 186 -26.54 11.11 23.77
N MET A 187 -26.59 12.02 22.80
CA MET A 187 -27.29 13.30 22.94
C MET A 187 -28.79 13.08 23.19
N GLU A 188 -29.36 13.85 24.13
CA GLU A 188 -30.82 13.95 24.26
C GLU A 188 -31.47 14.43 22.96
N LYS A 189 -32.76 14.10 22.77
CA LYS A 189 -33.53 14.46 21.57
C LYS A 189 -33.48 15.97 21.30
N GLN A 190 -32.67 16.37 20.33
CA GLN A 190 -32.56 17.76 19.90
C GLN A 190 -33.77 18.17 19.05
N THR A 191 -34.20 19.43 19.19
CA THR A 191 -35.05 20.06 18.19
C THR A 191 -34.25 20.25 16.89
N SER A 192 -34.93 20.16 15.74
CA SER A 192 -34.25 20.28 14.44
C SER A 192 -33.60 21.65 14.30
N ASN A 193 -32.28 21.65 14.10
CA ASN A 193 -31.45 22.85 14.00
C ASN A 193 -30.49 22.69 12.80
N ALA A 194 -30.42 23.71 11.94
CA ALA A 194 -29.52 23.71 10.78
C ALA A 194 -28.06 23.40 11.15
N THR A 195 -27.57 23.93 12.28
CA THR A 195 -26.21 23.68 12.79
C THR A 195 -26.01 22.22 13.21
N PHE A 196 -27.04 21.56 13.74
CA PHE A 196 -26.99 20.13 14.08
C PHE A 196 -26.93 19.27 12.82
N LEU A 197 -27.82 19.55 11.86
CA LEU A 197 -27.87 18.83 10.58
C LEU A 197 -26.56 18.97 9.79
N LEU A 198 -25.99 20.17 9.74
CA LEU A 198 -24.69 20.43 9.09
C LEU A 198 -23.56 19.63 9.75
N LYS A 199 -23.45 19.65 11.08
CA LYS A 199 -22.44 18.87 11.82
C LYS A 199 -22.57 17.36 11.60
N PHE A 200 -23.79 16.85 11.47
CA PHE A 200 -24.05 15.45 11.19
C PHE A 200 -23.73 15.09 9.73
N GLN A 201 -24.09 15.95 8.77
CA GLN A 201 -23.74 15.79 7.35
C GLN A 201 -22.23 15.77 7.14
N GLU A 202 -21.48 16.68 7.77
CA GLU A 202 -20.01 16.67 7.75
C GLU A 202 -19.42 15.35 8.29
N LEU A 203 -20.01 14.80 9.36
CA LEU A 203 -19.57 13.53 9.94
C LEU A 203 -19.83 12.38 8.96
N LEU A 204 -21.02 12.32 8.35
CA LEU A 204 -21.34 11.31 7.35
C LEU A 204 -20.40 11.34 6.14
N VAL A 205 -20.09 12.52 5.61
CA VAL A 205 -19.13 12.67 4.49
C VAL A 205 -17.75 12.13 4.89
N LYS A 206 -17.27 12.46 6.10
CA LYS A 206 -15.97 11.98 6.62
C LYS A 206 -15.96 10.46 6.84
N VAL A 207 -17.07 9.87 7.29
CA VAL A 207 -17.23 8.40 7.42
C VAL A 207 -17.23 7.71 6.05
N GLN A 208 -17.96 8.25 5.07
CA GLN A 208 -18.01 7.75 3.70
C GLN A 208 -16.61 7.77 3.04
N GLN A 209 -15.89 8.89 3.14
CA GLN A 209 -14.53 9.05 2.61
C GLN A 209 -13.51 8.06 3.20
N LYS A 210 -13.75 7.56 4.42
CA LYS A 210 -12.87 6.57 5.06
C LYS A 210 -13.23 5.12 4.74
N HIS A 211 -14.20 4.89 3.85
CA HIS A 211 -14.63 3.58 3.34
C HIS A 211 -14.82 2.52 4.45
N ILE A 212 -15.38 2.95 5.59
CA ILE A 212 -15.61 2.09 6.75
C ILE A 212 -16.78 1.15 6.42
N ASN A 213 -16.50 -0.15 6.26
CA ASN A 213 -17.53 -1.16 6.04
C ASN A 213 -18.28 -1.49 7.36
N VAL A 214 -19.35 -2.29 7.28
CA VAL A 214 -20.20 -2.58 8.47
C VAL A 214 -19.43 -3.36 9.55
N GLU A 215 -18.60 -4.32 9.16
CA GLU A 215 -17.83 -5.14 10.10
C GLU A 215 -16.75 -4.32 10.83
N GLU A 216 -16.02 -3.48 10.08
CA GLU A 216 -15.06 -2.52 10.63
C GLU A 216 -15.76 -1.50 11.54
N LEU A 217 -16.93 -0.99 11.14
CA LEU A 217 -17.72 -0.06 11.96
C LEU A 217 -18.12 -0.69 13.30
N LEU A 218 -18.64 -1.93 13.28
CA LEU A 218 -18.98 -2.67 14.51
C LEU A 218 -17.74 -2.91 15.38
N GLY A 219 -16.61 -3.30 14.77
CA GLY A 219 -15.34 -3.47 15.45
C GLY A 219 -14.78 -2.18 16.06
N LEU A 220 -14.97 -1.03 15.41
CA LEU A 220 -14.59 0.30 15.90
C LEU A 220 -15.52 0.79 17.02
N ILE A 221 -16.83 0.55 16.92
CA ILE A 221 -17.80 0.84 17.99
C ILE A 221 -17.43 0.04 19.24
N LEU A 222 -17.16 -1.26 19.10
CA LEU A 222 -16.74 -2.11 20.21
C LEU A 222 -15.45 -1.59 20.87
N GLN A 223 -14.46 -1.16 20.08
CA GLN A 223 -13.23 -0.52 20.60
C GLN A 223 -13.47 0.82 21.30
N ASN A 224 -14.53 1.53 20.94
CA ASN A 224 -14.87 2.83 21.51
C ASN A 224 -15.56 2.68 22.88
N VAL A 225 -16.51 1.73 22.99
CA VAL A 225 -17.32 1.54 24.20
C VAL A 225 -16.66 0.66 25.26
N VAL A 226 -15.80 -0.29 24.87
CA VAL A 226 -15.21 -1.25 25.81
C VAL A 226 -14.05 -0.63 26.60
N GLN A 227 -14.26 -0.48 27.90
CA GLN A 227 -13.24 -0.03 28.85
C GLN A 227 -12.35 -1.19 29.34
N ALA A 228 -11.14 -0.85 29.80
CA ALA A 228 -10.26 -1.83 30.42
C ALA A 228 -10.80 -2.25 31.80
N PRO A 229 -10.74 -3.55 32.18
CA PRO A 229 -10.97 -3.98 33.55
C PRO A 229 -10.08 -3.22 34.54
N ILE A 230 -10.56 -3.01 35.77
CA ILE A 230 -9.87 -2.22 36.81
C ILE A 230 -8.44 -2.74 37.07
N SER A 231 -8.22 -4.06 36.96
CA SER A 231 -6.92 -4.72 37.14
C SER A 231 -6.01 -4.68 35.89
N ALA A 232 -6.47 -4.19 34.75
CA ALA A 232 -5.75 -4.27 33.48
C ALA A 232 -5.06 -2.95 33.09
N LYS A 233 -3.79 -3.03 32.65
CA LYS A 233 -3.08 -1.88 32.09
C LYS A 233 -3.79 -1.39 30.82
N LYS A 234 -4.41 -0.20 30.86
CA LYS A 234 -5.23 0.41 29.79
C LYS A 234 -4.61 0.30 28.38
N ASN A 235 -3.31 0.56 28.25
CA ASN A 235 -2.61 0.48 26.95
C ASN A 235 -2.43 -0.96 26.46
N ALA A 236 -2.12 -1.91 27.34
CA ALA A 236 -2.02 -3.32 27.00
C ALA A 236 -3.39 -3.90 26.59
N PHE A 237 -4.45 -3.51 27.30
CA PHE A 237 -5.82 -3.88 26.98
C PHE A 237 -6.26 -3.37 25.59
N ARG A 238 -6.04 -2.07 25.30
CA ARG A 238 -6.29 -1.50 23.97
C ARG A 238 -5.49 -2.22 22.89
N ASN A 239 -4.21 -2.51 23.12
CA ASN A 239 -3.38 -3.26 22.16
C ASN A 239 -3.89 -4.70 21.92
N ASN A 240 -4.39 -5.37 22.96
CA ASN A 240 -4.96 -6.73 22.82
C ASN A 240 -6.28 -6.73 22.03
N LEU A 241 -7.21 -5.82 22.36
CA LEU A 241 -8.42 -5.57 21.54
C LEU A 241 -8.04 -5.28 20.08
N ASN A 242 -7.03 -4.42 19.89
CA ASN A 242 -6.57 -4.05 18.56
C ASN A 242 -5.99 -5.21 17.75
N HIS A 243 -5.42 -6.22 18.39
CA HIS A 243 -4.92 -7.43 17.75
C HIS A 243 -6.03 -8.47 17.51
N ARG A 244 -6.99 -8.62 18.43
CA ARG A 244 -8.05 -9.63 18.32
C ARG A 244 -9.08 -9.30 17.25
N LEU A 245 -9.39 -8.02 17.04
CA LEU A 245 -10.37 -7.56 16.06
C LEU A 245 -9.82 -7.46 14.62
N TRP A 246 -8.61 -7.97 14.38
CA TRP A 246 -7.89 -7.92 13.10
C TRP A 246 -7.44 -9.33 12.65
N ARG A 247 -8.16 -10.35 13.14
CA ARG A 247 -8.11 -11.74 12.67
C ARG A 247 -9.41 -12.18 11.97
N CYS A 248 -10.30 -11.22 11.71
CA CYS A 248 -11.43 -11.33 10.81
C CYS A 248 -11.12 -10.41 9.63
#